data_AF-A0A7C6E918-F1
#
_entry.id   AF-A0A7C6E918-F1
#
_cell.length_a   1.000
_cell.length_b   1.000
_cell.length_c   1.000
_cell.angle_alpha   90.00
_cell.angle_beta   90.00
_cell.angle_gamma   90.00
#
_symmetry.space_group_name_H-M   'P 1'
#
loop_
_entity.id
_entity.type
_entity.pdbx_description
1 polymer ?
#
loop_
_entity_poly.entity_id
_entity_poly.type
_entity_poly.pdbx_seq_one_letter_code
_entity_poly.pdbx_strand_id
1 'polypeptide(L)'
;MTVPGKTLRRFIALLAATAFLYAADIDPQRYLEHVKYLASPELQGRGAATPGLEAAANYIARHFGSFGLKPLAGGSFLQPFPMTVNARLGAGNFFEIFLDGEKRSLVLNDEFVPLNFSAAGRARGPVVFAGYGITAPEYNYDDYAGLDVKGKLVLVLRHEPQEHEQNSPFAGKLLTAHAQFWSKAVNAKQHGAAGVILVNDRANHPGETDELEKFGRAAGPADAGIIFVQVRVRIVEEWLSRAGKKLEDLQAAIDRELKPQSFPLPGSLEASIGADIEREVRTVHNVAGYLAGETPEYVVIGAHYDHLGLGEQFSMAPAEVGKVHPGADDNASGTAGVLELARWLTALPKQKRGVLFASFAGEELGLLGSRYWVDQPPIRLEDCVAMINLDMIGRLRDGKVYVGGADSGEGFRELVARLLPKHNLTADLSGSFEAGSSDHTSFLSKRVPVLFFFSGLHADYHRPSDTWDKINAPGAAELLRAVGELTLALLNAPQRPRFLGVAAAAPAGRQGYGAWFGSVPDFSPHPKGMRFADVREGSPAHQAGLRAGDVLIEFDGKPVQNVYDFSYLLRGKKPGERVSVKVLRGEELIEARVVLGERK
;
A
#
# COMPACT_ATOMS: atom_id res chain seq x y z
N MET A 1 -19.04 70.84 14.14
CA MET A 1 -18.03 69.79 14.44
C MET A 1 -17.99 68.80 13.30
N THR A 2 -17.05 68.96 12.37
CA THR A 2 -16.84 68.08 11.22
C THR A 2 -15.90 66.95 11.61
N VAL A 3 -16.41 65.72 11.69
CA VAL A 3 -15.56 64.52 11.83
C VAL A 3 -14.72 64.37 10.55
N PRO A 4 -13.39 64.14 10.62
CA PRO A 4 -12.57 64.12 9.42
C PRO A 4 -12.84 62.83 8.62
N GLY A 5 -13.33 62.96 7.38
CA GLY A 5 -13.63 61.83 6.48
C GLY A 5 -12.44 60.91 6.17
N LYS A 6 -11.21 61.31 6.49
CA LYS A 6 -10.02 60.44 6.41
C LYS A 6 -9.99 59.36 7.49
N THR A 7 -10.53 59.63 8.68
CA THR A 7 -10.58 58.67 9.79
C THR A 7 -11.63 57.61 9.53
N LEU A 8 -12.80 58.00 9.01
CA LEU A 8 -13.88 57.07 8.65
C LEU A 8 -13.49 56.12 7.50
N ARG A 9 -12.79 56.62 6.47
CA ARG A 9 -12.27 55.76 5.38
C ARG A 9 -11.21 54.77 5.85
N ARG A 10 -10.34 55.16 6.79
CA ARG A 10 -9.36 54.24 7.40
C ARG A 10 -10.03 53.18 8.28
N PHE A 11 -11.05 53.55 9.04
CA PHE A 11 -11.83 52.59 9.84
C PHE A 11 -12.62 51.61 8.98
N ILE A 12 -13.25 52.07 7.88
CA ILE A 12 -13.97 51.19 6.94
C ILE A 12 -13.00 50.27 6.20
N ALA A 13 -11.83 50.76 5.78
CA ALA A 13 -10.80 49.91 5.17
C ALA A 13 -10.23 48.87 6.15
N LEU A 14 -10.07 49.23 7.43
CA LEU A 14 -9.60 48.33 8.47
C LEU A 14 -10.65 47.26 8.81
N LEU A 15 -11.93 47.64 8.92
CA LEU A 15 -13.06 46.72 9.13
C LEU A 15 -13.29 45.78 7.93
N ALA A 16 -13.14 46.29 6.71
CA ALA A 16 -13.20 45.47 5.50
C ALA A 16 -12.03 44.50 5.42
N ALA A 17 -10.81 44.92 5.77
CA ALA A 17 -9.63 44.06 5.80
C ALA A 17 -9.72 42.98 6.91
N THR A 18 -10.22 43.32 8.11
CA THR A 18 -10.42 42.32 9.18
C THR A 18 -11.55 41.36 8.87
N ALA A 19 -12.65 41.82 8.25
CA ALA A 19 -13.71 40.93 7.78
C ALA A 19 -13.24 40.01 6.63
N PHE A 20 -12.38 40.49 5.74
CA PHE A 20 -11.75 39.67 4.69
C PHE A 20 -10.80 38.62 5.28
N LEU A 21 -10.02 38.98 6.30
CA LEU A 21 -9.12 38.07 7.02
C LEU A 21 -9.89 37.01 7.83
N TYR A 22 -11.02 37.37 8.46
CA TYR A 22 -11.89 36.42 9.16
C TYR A 22 -12.65 35.48 8.19
N ALA A 23 -13.08 35.99 7.03
CA ALA A 23 -13.68 35.16 5.98
C ALA A 23 -12.66 34.24 5.28
N ALA A 24 -11.37 34.55 5.40
CA ALA A 24 -10.30 33.73 4.84
C ALA A 24 -9.95 32.53 5.72
N ASP A 25 -10.15 32.54 7.04
CA ASP A 25 -9.68 31.46 7.94
C ASP A 25 -10.31 30.07 7.66
N ILE A 26 -9.65 29.02 8.15
CA ILE A 26 -10.13 27.64 8.09
C ILE A 26 -11.30 27.47 9.05
N ASP A 27 -12.46 27.08 8.51
CA ASP A 27 -13.73 26.98 9.25
C ASP A 27 -14.08 25.50 9.47
N PRO A 28 -14.21 25.04 10.73
CA PRO A 28 -14.63 23.68 11.05
C PRO A 28 -15.94 23.26 10.37
N GLN A 29 -16.90 24.18 10.23
CA GLN A 29 -18.19 23.84 9.64
C GLN A 29 -18.05 23.57 8.14
N ARG A 30 -17.32 24.43 7.42
CA ARG A 30 -17.10 24.28 5.97
C ARG A 30 -16.29 23.01 5.66
N TYR A 31 -15.26 22.75 6.46
CA TYR A 31 -14.54 21.47 6.45
C TYR A 31 -15.50 20.28 6.60
N LEU A 32 -16.39 20.32 7.61
CA LEU A 32 -17.34 19.24 7.86
C LEU A 32 -18.36 19.08 6.72
N GLU A 33 -18.78 20.15 6.05
CA GLU A 33 -19.66 20.06 4.89
C GLU A 33 -18.99 19.34 3.70
N HIS A 34 -17.68 19.53 3.50
CA HIS A 34 -16.92 18.74 2.52
C HIS A 34 -16.92 17.25 2.88
N VAL A 35 -16.65 16.91 4.15
CA VAL A 35 -16.71 15.52 4.64
C VAL A 35 -18.10 14.94 4.42
N LYS A 36 -19.16 15.65 4.84
CA LYS A 36 -20.56 15.20 4.70
C LYS A 36 -20.91 14.86 3.26
N TYR A 37 -20.55 15.74 2.32
CA TYR A 37 -20.79 15.46 0.91
C TYR A 37 -20.01 14.25 0.46
N LEU A 38 -18.68 14.22 0.68
CA LEU A 38 -17.84 13.13 0.19
C LEU A 38 -18.29 11.78 0.74
N ALA A 39 -18.62 11.70 2.04
CA ALA A 39 -19.12 10.51 2.73
C ALA A 39 -20.65 10.34 2.65
N SER A 40 -21.32 11.03 1.74
CA SER A 40 -22.76 10.93 1.60
C SER A 40 -23.19 9.62 0.92
N PRO A 41 -24.41 9.11 1.22
CA PRO A 41 -24.95 7.92 0.55
C PRO A 41 -24.95 8.01 -0.98
N GLU A 42 -25.08 9.21 -1.54
CA GLU A 42 -25.11 9.47 -2.97
C GLU A 42 -23.79 9.08 -3.68
N LEU A 43 -22.65 9.14 -2.98
CA LEU A 43 -21.36 8.69 -3.52
C LEU A 43 -21.08 7.21 -3.27
N GLN A 44 -21.98 6.48 -2.60
CA GLN A 44 -21.92 5.02 -2.43
C GLN A 44 -20.54 4.50 -1.98
N GLY A 45 -19.85 5.26 -1.12
CA GLY A 45 -18.55 4.89 -0.57
C GLY A 45 -17.35 5.03 -1.52
N ARG A 46 -17.51 5.69 -2.68
CA ARG A 46 -16.40 6.07 -3.58
C ARG A 46 -15.49 4.91 -3.99
N GLY A 47 -16.09 3.74 -4.21
CA GLY A 47 -15.40 2.54 -4.67
C GLY A 47 -14.68 2.72 -6.01
N ALA A 48 -13.63 1.94 -6.22
CA ALA A 48 -12.86 1.88 -7.46
C ALA A 48 -13.75 1.84 -8.72
N ALA A 49 -13.60 2.84 -9.59
CA ALA A 49 -14.35 3.04 -10.84
C ALA A 49 -15.89 2.93 -10.73
N THR A 50 -16.43 3.38 -9.60
CA THR A 50 -17.88 3.60 -9.40
C THR A 50 -18.31 4.99 -9.88
N PRO A 51 -19.61 5.21 -10.17
CA PRO A 51 -20.14 6.56 -10.39
C PRO A 51 -19.89 7.51 -9.22
N GLY A 52 -19.85 6.98 -7.99
CA GLY A 52 -19.55 7.75 -6.78
C GLY A 52 -18.13 8.30 -6.76
N LEU A 53 -17.13 7.50 -7.19
CA LEU A 53 -15.76 7.97 -7.35
C LEU A 53 -15.67 9.10 -8.37
N GLU A 54 -16.32 8.96 -9.53
CA GLU A 54 -16.36 10.02 -10.55
C GLU A 54 -17.11 11.28 -10.05
N ALA A 55 -18.16 11.12 -9.25
CA ALA A 55 -18.87 12.24 -8.63
C ALA A 55 -17.98 13.00 -7.62
N ALA A 56 -17.18 12.28 -6.83
CA ALA A 56 -16.17 12.89 -5.94
C ALA A 56 -15.11 13.64 -6.75
N ALA A 57 -14.59 13.02 -7.82
CA ALA A 57 -13.58 13.66 -8.67
C ALA A 57 -14.08 14.99 -9.25
N ASN A 58 -15.30 14.99 -9.78
CA ASN A 58 -15.96 16.18 -10.32
C ASN A 58 -16.28 17.22 -9.23
N TYR A 59 -16.59 16.80 -8.01
CA TYR A 59 -16.77 17.71 -6.88
C TYR A 59 -15.47 18.45 -6.54
N ILE A 60 -14.37 17.72 -6.41
CA ILE A 60 -13.05 18.28 -6.10
C ILE A 60 -12.60 19.24 -7.23
N ALA A 61 -12.71 18.80 -8.49
CA ALA A 61 -12.34 19.60 -9.65
C ALA A 61 -13.14 20.92 -9.73
N ARG A 62 -14.45 20.88 -9.45
CA ARG A 62 -15.29 22.09 -9.40
C ARG A 62 -14.85 23.05 -8.30
N HIS A 63 -14.53 22.54 -7.11
CA HIS A 63 -14.02 23.37 -6.03
C HIS A 63 -12.67 24.00 -6.37
N PHE A 64 -11.72 23.23 -6.89
CA PHE A 64 -10.45 23.77 -7.38
C PHE A 64 -10.63 24.88 -8.42
N GLY A 65 -11.52 24.67 -9.40
CA GLY A 65 -11.88 25.72 -10.37
C GLY A 65 -12.50 26.96 -9.71
N SER A 66 -13.40 26.78 -8.75
CA SER A 66 -14.04 27.88 -8.02
C SER A 66 -13.07 28.70 -7.16
N PHE A 67 -11.98 28.08 -6.70
CA PHE A 67 -10.90 28.74 -5.95
C PHE A 67 -9.91 29.47 -6.87
N GLY A 68 -10.07 29.36 -8.19
CA GLY A 68 -9.18 29.99 -9.17
C GLY A 68 -7.86 29.25 -9.37
N LEU A 69 -7.76 27.99 -8.94
CA LEU A 69 -6.59 27.16 -9.23
C LEU A 69 -6.48 26.91 -10.73
N LYS A 70 -5.25 26.78 -11.22
CA LYS A 70 -5.00 26.41 -12.62
C LYS A 70 -5.15 24.90 -12.79
N PRO A 71 -5.79 24.44 -13.88
CA PRO A 71 -5.80 23.03 -14.23
C PRO A 71 -4.38 22.55 -14.62
N LEU A 72 -4.22 21.24 -14.75
CA LEU A 72 -2.98 20.60 -15.21
C LEU A 72 -2.73 20.88 -16.71
N ALA A 73 -1.58 20.41 -17.20
CA ALA A 73 -1.28 20.39 -18.62
C ALA A 73 -2.43 19.71 -19.40
N GLY A 74 -2.93 20.36 -20.45
CA GLY A 74 -4.12 19.91 -21.19
C GLY A 74 -5.44 20.56 -20.74
N GLY A 75 -5.42 21.45 -19.76
CA GLY A 75 -6.58 22.28 -19.39
C GLY A 75 -7.63 21.57 -18.50
N SER A 76 -7.32 20.38 -18.00
CA SER A 76 -8.17 19.60 -17.11
C SER A 76 -7.61 19.55 -15.68
N PHE A 77 -8.49 19.52 -14.67
CA PHE A 77 -8.10 19.17 -13.30
C PHE A 77 -7.94 17.65 -13.11
N LEU A 78 -8.30 16.85 -14.12
CA LEU A 78 -8.27 15.38 -14.06
C LEU A 78 -7.05 14.84 -14.79
N GLN A 79 -6.29 13.96 -14.12
CA GLN A 79 -5.25 13.12 -14.73
C GLN A 79 -5.79 11.68 -14.88
N PRO A 80 -6.13 11.23 -16.09
CA PRO A 80 -6.64 9.89 -16.32
C PRO A 80 -5.52 8.83 -16.21
N PHE A 81 -5.84 7.67 -15.63
CA PHE A 81 -4.94 6.51 -15.63
C PHE A 81 -5.69 5.17 -15.63
N PRO A 82 -5.10 4.09 -16.17
CA PRO A 82 -5.73 2.77 -16.17
C PRO A 82 -5.60 2.09 -14.80
N MET A 83 -6.70 1.53 -14.31
CA MET A 83 -6.75 0.79 -13.05
C MET A 83 -7.53 -0.51 -13.24
N THR A 84 -7.01 -1.62 -12.70
CA THR A 84 -7.79 -2.87 -12.62
C THR A 84 -8.81 -2.71 -11.50
N VAL A 85 -10.09 -2.68 -11.85
CA VAL A 85 -11.19 -2.38 -10.92
C VAL A 85 -12.01 -3.60 -10.58
N ASN A 86 -11.89 -4.64 -11.40
CA ASN A 86 -12.52 -5.91 -11.17
C ASN A 86 -11.66 -7.01 -11.81
N ALA A 87 -11.82 -8.23 -11.31
CA ALA A 87 -11.34 -9.41 -11.98
C ALA A 87 -12.47 -10.43 -11.96
N ARG A 88 -12.57 -11.24 -13.01
CA ARG A 88 -13.49 -12.37 -13.06
C ARG A 88 -12.79 -13.60 -13.62
N LEU A 89 -13.30 -14.76 -13.26
CA LEU A 89 -12.88 -16.01 -13.84
C LEU A 89 -13.38 -16.08 -15.29
N GLY A 90 -12.46 -16.24 -16.23
CA GLY A 90 -12.76 -16.50 -17.63
C GLY A 90 -13.18 -17.97 -17.88
N ALA A 91 -13.60 -18.26 -19.10
CA ALA A 91 -14.08 -19.59 -19.48
C ALA A 91 -12.95 -20.63 -19.62
N GLY A 92 -11.69 -20.19 -19.70
CA GLY A 92 -10.51 -21.04 -19.87
C GLY A 92 -9.96 -21.65 -18.58
N ASN A 93 -10.63 -21.46 -17.44
CA ASN A 93 -10.22 -22.05 -16.17
C ASN A 93 -10.45 -23.56 -16.14
N PHE A 94 -9.42 -24.33 -15.82
CA PHE A 94 -9.54 -25.78 -15.63
C PHE A 94 -8.51 -26.29 -14.62
N PHE A 95 -8.85 -27.41 -13.97
CA PHE A 95 -7.90 -28.20 -13.19
C PHE A 95 -8.18 -29.67 -13.50
N GLU A 96 -7.22 -30.31 -14.16
CA GLU A 96 -7.23 -31.72 -14.51
C GLU A 96 -6.19 -32.47 -13.68
N ILE A 97 -6.59 -33.61 -13.12
CA ILE A 97 -5.75 -34.54 -12.38
C ILE A 97 -5.60 -35.79 -13.24
N PHE A 98 -4.37 -36.30 -13.36
CA PHE A 98 -4.06 -37.56 -13.99
C PHE A 98 -3.50 -38.48 -12.90
N LEU A 99 -4.21 -39.54 -12.56
CA LEU A 99 -3.80 -40.51 -11.55
C LEU A 99 -3.92 -41.92 -12.12
N ASP A 100 -2.81 -42.66 -12.15
CA ASP A 100 -2.74 -44.03 -12.70
C ASP A 100 -3.26 -44.14 -14.15
N GLY A 101 -3.12 -43.06 -14.93
CA GLY A 101 -3.61 -42.96 -16.31
C GLY A 101 -5.08 -42.53 -16.45
N GLU A 102 -5.81 -42.40 -15.35
CA GLU A 102 -7.17 -41.87 -15.34
C GLU A 102 -7.16 -40.35 -15.22
N LYS A 103 -7.97 -39.69 -16.06
CA LYS A 103 -8.16 -38.24 -16.04
C LYS A 103 -9.41 -37.88 -15.27
N ARG A 104 -9.28 -37.00 -14.27
CA ARG A 104 -10.39 -36.35 -13.58
C ARG A 104 -10.31 -34.83 -13.77
N SER A 105 -11.42 -34.22 -14.19
CA SER A 105 -11.54 -32.75 -14.22
C SER A 105 -12.27 -32.29 -12.96
N LEU A 106 -11.73 -31.29 -12.29
CA LEU A 106 -12.35 -30.70 -11.12
C LEU A 106 -13.39 -29.64 -11.51
N VAL A 107 -14.39 -29.46 -10.66
CA VAL A 107 -15.45 -28.45 -10.83
C VAL A 107 -14.99 -27.10 -10.27
N LEU A 108 -14.95 -26.07 -11.11
CA LEU A 108 -14.61 -24.70 -10.71
C LEU A 108 -15.63 -24.15 -9.69
N ASN A 109 -15.15 -23.43 -8.68
CA ASN A 109 -15.92 -22.87 -7.54
C ASN A 109 -16.56 -23.90 -6.60
N ASP A 110 -16.52 -25.20 -6.92
CA ASP A 110 -16.82 -26.23 -5.94
C ASP A 110 -15.54 -26.93 -5.47
N GLU A 111 -14.76 -27.52 -6.36
CA GLU A 111 -13.60 -28.33 -5.99
C GLU A 111 -12.29 -27.55 -6.02
N PHE A 112 -12.20 -26.53 -6.87
CA PHE A 112 -11.03 -25.64 -6.94
C PHE A 112 -11.42 -24.21 -7.35
N VAL A 113 -10.55 -23.25 -7.05
CA VAL A 113 -10.67 -21.85 -7.47
C VAL A 113 -9.27 -21.21 -7.65
N PRO A 114 -8.99 -20.50 -8.76
CA PRO A 114 -7.83 -19.63 -8.87
C PRO A 114 -7.91 -18.44 -7.90
N LEU A 115 -6.78 -17.95 -7.42
CA LEU A 115 -6.75 -16.68 -6.67
C LEU A 115 -6.67 -15.49 -7.63
N ASN A 116 -7.24 -14.34 -7.25
CA ASN A 116 -7.31 -13.11 -8.07
C ASN A 116 -5.93 -12.56 -8.49
N PHE A 117 -4.91 -12.75 -7.66
CA PHE A 117 -3.53 -12.36 -7.96
C PHE A 117 -2.76 -13.42 -8.76
N SER A 118 -3.35 -14.57 -9.08
CA SER A 118 -2.69 -15.61 -9.88
C SER A 118 -2.27 -15.06 -11.24
N ALA A 119 -1.15 -15.56 -11.77
CA ALA A 119 -0.83 -15.37 -13.17
C ALA A 119 -1.87 -16.07 -14.06
N ALA A 120 -2.20 -15.46 -15.19
CA ALA A 120 -2.95 -16.13 -16.24
C ALA A 120 -2.00 -17.04 -17.05
N GLY A 121 -2.46 -18.25 -17.41
CA GLY A 121 -1.65 -19.19 -18.17
C GLY A 121 -2.00 -20.64 -17.91
N ARG A 122 -1.07 -21.54 -18.27
CA ARG A 122 -1.19 -22.99 -18.04
C ARG A 122 0.08 -23.55 -17.42
N ALA A 123 -0.07 -24.45 -16.47
CA ALA A 123 1.01 -25.23 -15.89
C ALA A 123 0.59 -26.70 -15.80
N ARG A 124 1.52 -27.61 -16.09
CA ARG A 124 1.30 -29.04 -16.02
C ARG A 124 2.56 -29.73 -15.49
N GLY A 125 2.40 -30.67 -14.58
CA GLY A 125 3.51 -31.48 -14.10
C GLY A 125 3.20 -32.30 -12.85
N PRO A 126 4.21 -33.05 -12.35
CA PRO A 126 4.10 -33.80 -11.11
C PRO A 126 3.74 -32.90 -9.93
N VAL A 127 3.13 -33.49 -8.90
CA VAL A 127 2.77 -32.80 -7.66
C VAL A 127 3.73 -33.17 -6.53
N VAL A 128 4.15 -32.19 -5.74
CA VAL A 128 4.98 -32.39 -4.55
C VAL A 128 4.32 -31.73 -3.34
N PHE A 129 4.36 -32.38 -2.17
CA PHE A 129 3.87 -31.80 -0.93
C PHE A 129 5.01 -31.06 -0.23
N ALA A 130 4.81 -29.78 0.06
CA ALA A 130 5.80 -28.90 0.65
C ALA A 130 5.26 -28.25 1.95
N GLY A 131 4.66 -29.04 2.85
CA GLY A 131 4.21 -28.56 4.16
C GLY A 131 3.34 -27.30 4.07
N TYR A 132 3.71 -26.25 4.81
CA TYR A 132 3.06 -24.93 4.74
C TYR A 132 3.63 -24.04 3.62
N GLY A 133 4.57 -24.52 2.81
CA GLY A 133 5.20 -23.76 1.74
C GLY A 133 6.12 -22.65 2.25
N ILE A 134 6.72 -22.82 3.44
CA ILE A 134 7.51 -21.80 4.12
C ILE A 134 9.00 -22.09 3.99
N THR A 135 9.77 -21.08 3.60
CA THR A 135 11.22 -21.03 3.80
C THR A 135 11.52 -19.86 4.74
N ALA A 136 11.88 -20.16 5.99
CA ALA A 136 12.14 -19.20 7.06
C ALA A 136 13.43 -19.56 7.81
N PRO A 137 14.61 -19.25 7.25
CA PRO A 137 15.90 -19.51 7.89
C PRO A 137 16.05 -18.81 9.26
N GLU A 138 15.32 -17.73 9.49
CA GLU A 138 15.23 -17.04 10.78
C GLU A 138 14.61 -17.90 11.88
N TYR A 139 13.79 -18.89 11.51
CA TYR A 139 13.17 -19.86 12.42
C TYR A 139 13.78 -21.26 12.29
N ASN A 140 14.87 -21.40 11.54
CA ASN A 140 15.48 -22.70 11.17
C ASN A 140 14.46 -23.68 10.56
N TYR A 141 13.53 -23.18 9.76
CA TYR A 141 12.45 -23.95 9.16
C TYR A 141 12.42 -23.76 7.64
N ASP A 142 12.38 -24.85 6.87
CA ASP A 142 12.32 -24.79 5.40
C ASP A 142 11.60 -26.00 4.79
N ASP A 143 10.34 -25.83 4.42
CA ASP A 143 9.52 -26.86 3.77
C ASP A 143 10.10 -27.34 2.42
N TYR A 144 10.96 -26.55 1.78
CA TYR A 144 11.56 -26.90 0.49
C TYR A 144 12.90 -27.62 0.65
N ALA A 145 13.42 -27.75 1.87
CA ALA A 145 14.72 -28.37 2.12
C ALA A 145 14.74 -29.83 1.64
N GLY A 146 15.59 -30.12 0.66
CA GLY A 146 15.74 -31.46 0.07
C GLY A 146 14.61 -31.86 -0.90
N LEU A 147 13.65 -30.97 -1.19
CA LEU A 147 12.55 -31.22 -2.10
C LEU A 147 12.83 -30.62 -3.49
N ASP A 148 12.86 -31.47 -4.52
CA ASP A 148 12.94 -30.98 -5.90
C ASP A 148 11.57 -30.53 -6.40
N VAL A 149 11.39 -29.21 -6.57
CA VAL A 149 10.13 -28.59 -7.01
C VAL A 149 10.21 -27.96 -8.40
N LYS A 150 11.37 -27.98 -9.05
CA LYS A 150 11.59 -27.23 -10.29
C LYS A 150 10.69 -27.75 -11.41
N GLY A 151 9.84 -26.88 -11.97
CA GLY A 151 8.86 -27.23 -13.00
C GLY A 151 7.69 -28.09 -12.52
N LYS A 152 7.54 -28.30 -11.20
CA LYS A 152 6.46 -29.09 -10.59
C LYS A 152 5.39 -28.21 -9.98
N LEU A 153 4.23 -28.79 -9.70
CA LEU A 153 3.16 -28.15 -8.95
C LEU A 153 3.35 -28.43 -7.46
N VAL A 154 3.41 -27.38 -6.64
CA VAL A 154 3.63 -27.52 -5.19
C VAL A 154 2.30 -27.47 -4.45
N LEU A 155 2.00 -28.52 -3.70
CA LEU A 155 0.88 -28.60 -2.77
C LEU A 155 1.32 -28.09 -1.40
N VAL A 156 0.63 -27.06 -0.89
CA VAL A 156 0.97 -26.40 0.37
C VAL A 156 -0.27 -26.18 1.25
N LEU A 157 -0.07 -26.22 2.56
CA LEU A 157 -1.06 -25.90 3.58
C LEU A 157 -1.26 -24.38 3.69
N ARG A 158 -2.50 -23.99 3.99
CA ARG A 158 -2.87 -22.66 4.48
C ARG A 158 -2.25 -22.40 5.87
N HIS A 159 -2.12 -21.12 6.25
CA HIS A 159 -1.54 -20.67 7.53
C HIS A 159 -0.07 -21.07 7.72
N GLU A 160 0.34 -21.33 8.96
CA GLU A 160 1.71 -21.63 9.35
C GLU A 160 1.75 -22.52 10.61
N PRO A 161 2.90 -23.16 10.93
CA PRO A 161 2.97 -24.09 12.05
C PRO A 161 2.65 -23.44 13.40
N GLN A 162 1.99 -24.21 14.27
CA GLN A 162 1.71 -23.85 15.67
C GLN A 162 0.95 -22.52 15.86
N GLU A 163 0.06 -22.12 14.94
CA GLU A 163 -0.61 -20.81 14.99
C GLU A 163 -1.43 -20.52 16.27
N HIS A 164 -1.81 -21.55 17.03
CA HIS A 164 -2.54 -21.40 18.30
C HIS A 164 -1.63 -21.38 19.53
N GLU A 165 -0.33 -21.65 19.36
CA GLU A 165 0.63 -21.76 20.46
C GLU A 165 1.21 -20.39 20.83
N GLN A 166 1.11 -20.04 22.12
CA GLN A 166 1.64 -18.77 22.64
C GLN A 166 3.14 -18.60 22.39
N ASN A 167 3.87 -19.72 22.36
CA ASN A 167 5.32 -19.76 22.24
C ASN A 167 5.79 -20.20 20.83
N SER A 168 4.90 -20.18 19.83
CA SER A 168 5.28 -20.49 18.45
C SER A 168 6.42 -19.60 17.99
N PRO A 169 7.46 -20.14 17.31
CA PRO A 169 8.51 -19.32 16.71
C PRO A 169 7.97 -18.37 15.64
N PHE A 170 6.79 -18.68 15.06
CA PHE A 170 6.07 -17.85 14.11
C PHE A 170 5.22 -16.77 14.82
N ALA A 171 5.87 -15.93 15.63
CA ALA A 171 5.21 -14.80 16.32
C ALA A 171 4.05 -15.18 17.27
N GLY A 172 4.10 -16.36 17.88
CA GLY A 172 3.10 -16.83 18.83
C GLY A 172 1.74 -17.03 18.14
N LYS A 173 0.69 -16.38 18.66
CA LYS A 173 -0.69 -16.48 18.14
C LYS A 173 -1.01 -15.52 17.00
N LEU A 174 -0.04 -14.71 16.58
CA LEU A 174 -0.22 -13.77 15.47
C LEU A 174 0.38 -14.38 14.22
N LEU A 175 -0.43 -14.49 13.16
CA LEU A 175 0.06 -14.98 11.88
C LEU A 175 1.15 -14.06 11.32
N THR A 176 2.28 -14.66 10.95
CA THR A 176 3.37 -13.94 10.29
C THR A 176 3.04 -13.69 8.82
N ALA A 177 3.93 -12.96 8.15
CA ALA A 177 3.84 -12.78 6.71
C ALA A 177 4.03 -14.10 5.92
N HIS A 178 4.55 -15.17 6.53
CA HIS A 178 4.70 -16.49 5.89
C HIS A 178 3.35 -17.22 5.71
N ALA A 179 2.35 -16.91 6.54
CA ALA A 179 0.98 -17.42 6.39
C ALA A 179 0.24 -16.86 5.16
N GLN A 180 0.67 -15.70 4.63
CA GLN A 180 -0.02 -14.99 3.54
C GLN A 180 0.08 -15.73 2.20
N PHE A 181 -1.01 -15.79 1.43
CA PHE A 181 -1.04 -16.51 0.15
C PHE A 181 -0.04 -15.96 -0.86
N TRP A 182 0.09 -14.64 -0.98
CA TRP A 182 1.05 -14.03 -1.90
C TRP A 182 2.50 -14.36 -1.53
N SER A 183 2.84 -14.48 -0.24
CA SER A 183 4.18 -14.89 0.21
C SER A 183 4.48 -16.32 -0.21
N LYS A 184 3.51 -17.23 -0.08
CA LYS A 184 3.63 -18.63 -0.55
C LYS A 184 3.79 -18.69 -2.07
N ALA A 185 3.07 -17.83 -2.81
CA ALA A 185 3.21 -17.72 -4.27
C ALA A 185 4.63 -17.31 -4.66
N VAL A 186 5.15 -16.26 -4.02
CA VAL A 186 6.51 -15.78 -4.23
C VAL A 186 7.52 -16.87 -3.87
N ASN A 187 7.41 -17.52 -2.70
CA ASN A 187 8.35 -18.56 -2.29
C ASN A 187 8.42 -19.72 -3.30
N ALA A 188 7.26 -20.26 -3.69
CA ALA A 188 7.18 -21.31 -4.68
C ALA A 188 7.83 -20.92 -6.02
N LYS A 189 7.55 -19.69 -6.49
CA LYS A 189 8.18 -19.12 -7.69
C LYS A 189 9.70 -19.06 -7.55
N GLN A 190 10.22 -18.63 -6.40
CA GLN A 190 11.66 -18.54 -6.15
C GLN A 190 12.35 -19.91 -6.08
N HIS A 191 11.63 -20.98 -5.74
CA HIS A 191 12.12 -22.35 -5.84
C HIS A 191 11.92 -22.99 -7.23
N GLY A 192 11.32 -22.26 -8.17
CA GLY A 192 11.15 -22.70 -9.56
C GLY A 192 9.93 -23.59 -9.80
N ALA A 193 8.94 -23.56 -8.91
CA ALA A 193 7.67 -24.25 -9.11
C ALA A 193 6.93 -23.72 -10.34
N ALA A 194 6.19 -24.58 -11.03
CA ALA A 194 5.33 -24.21 -12.16
C ALA A 194 3.98 -23.62 -11.72
N GLY A 195 3.55 -23.92 -10.49
CA GLY A 195 2.29 -23.47 -9.93
C GLY A 195 2.11 -23.92 -8.48
N VAL A 196 1.19 -23.27 -7.77
CA VAL A 196 0.87 -23.55 -6.37
C VAL A 196 -0.55 -24.07 -6.26
N ILE A 197 -0.71 -25.15 -5.50
CA ILE A 197 -1.98 -25.74 -5.09
C ILE A 197 -2.07 -25.55 -3.58
N LEU A 198 -2.94 -24.66 -3.13
CA LEU A 198 -3.22 -24.41 -1.72
C LEU A 198 -4.33 -25.35 -1.24
N VAL A 199 -4.17 -25.92 -0.04
CA VAL A 199 -5.20 -26.69 0.64
C VAL A 199 -5.40 -26.16 2.07
N ASN A 200 -6.64 -26.20 2.57
CA ASN A 200 -6.94 -25.81 3.94
C ASN A 200 -6.30 -26.77 4.95
N ASP A 201 -5.85 -26.22 6.06
CA ASP A 201 -5.15 -26.88 7.16
C ASP A 201 -6.13 -27.26 8.28
N ARG A 202 -7.13 -28.09 7.93
CA ARG A 202 -8.31 -28.37 8.78
C ARG A 202 -8.00 -28.90 10.18
N ALA A 203 -6.85 -29.52 10.42
CA ALA A 203 -6.53 -30.05 11.74
C ALA A 203 -6.40 -28.95 12.80
N ASN A 204 -5.93 -27.75 12.41
CA ASN A 204 -5.83 -26.59 13.29
C ASN A 204 -7.11 -25.75 13.35
N HIS A 205 -8.08 -26.05 12.48
CA HIS A 205 -9.38 -25.35 12.43
C HIS A 205 -10.54 -26.35 12.53
N PRO A 206 -10.61 -27.14 13.63
CA PRO A 206 -11.64 -28.16 13.78
C PRO A 206 -13.03 -27.50 13.88
N GLY A 207 -13.93 -27.90 12.99
CA GLY A 207 -15.28 -27.36 12.90
C GLY A 207 -15.46 -26.28 11.83
N GLU A 208 -14.39 -25.81 11.20
CA GLU A 208 -14.49 -25.00 9.99
C GLU A 208 -14.87 -25.85 8.78
N THR A 209 -15.71 -25.27 7.91
CA THR A 209 -16.05 -25.86 6.62
C THR A 209 -14.85 -25.77 5.69
N ASP A 210 -14.63 -26.80 4.86
CA ASP A 210 -13.56 -26.81 3.86
C ASP A 210 -13.90 -25.91 2.66
N GLU A 211 -14.26 -24.67 2.95
CA GLU A 211 -14.65 -23.67 1.97
C GLU A 211 -13.44 -23.15 1.20
N LEU A 212 -13.68 -22.94 -0.10
CA LEU A 212 -12.74 -22.26 -0.96
C LEU A 212 -12.84 -20.76 -0.76
N GLU A 213 -11.73 -20.07 -0.92
CA GLU A 213 -11.68 -18.61 -0.98
C GLU A 213 -12.58 -18.11 -2.10
N LYS A 214 -13.35 -17.07 -1.80
CA LYS A 214 -14.15 -16.42 -2.84
C LYS A 214 -13.21 -15.62 -3.72
N PHE A 215 -13.28 -15.86 -5.04
CA PHE A 215 -12.50 -15.12 -6.01
C PHE A 215 -12.65 -13.60 -5.76
N GLY A 216 -11.53 -12.88 -5.79
CA GLY A 216 -11.50 -11.44 -5.56
C GLY A 216 -11.33 -11.01 -4.10
N ARG A 217 -11.31 -11.92 -3.11
CA ARG A 217 -11.09 -11.54 -1.70
C ARG A 217 -9.64 -11.56 -1.22
N ALA A 218 -8.77 -12.30 -1.90
CA ALA A 218 -7.38 -12.42 -1.47
C ALA A 218 -6.58 -11.15 -1.81
N ALA A 219 -5.79 -10.67 -0.85
CA ALA A 219 -4.87 -9.56 -1.04
C ALA A 219 -3.56 -10.03 -1.68
N GLY A 220 -2.96 -9.21 -2.53
CA GLY A 220 -1.71 -9.53 -3.21
C GLY A 220 -1.37 -8.56 -4.34
N PRO A 221 -0.27 -8.80 -5.08
CA PRO A 221 0.01 -8.05 -6.31
C PRO A 221 -1.14 -8.22 -7.31
N ALA A 222 -1.24 -7.34 -8.30
CA ALA A 222 -2.17 -7.53 -9.41
C ALA A 222 -1.92 -8.85 -10.16
N ASP A 223 -0.64 -9.28 -10.23
CA ASP A 223 -0.20 -10.56 -10.79
C ASP A 223 1.07 -11.06 -10.04
N ALA A 224 1.04 -12.27 -9.49
CA ALA A 224 2.15 -12.86 -8.75
C ALA A 224 3.26 -13.45 -9.64
N GLY A 225 3.00 -13.62 -10.95
CA GLY A 225 3.92 -14.25 -11.90
C GLY A 225 3.98 -15.78 -11.79
N ILE A 226 3.06 -16.40 -11.06
CA ILE A 226 2.90 -17.86 -10.93
C ILE A 226 1.42 -18.22 -10.84
N ILE A 227 1.03 -19.39 -11.37
CA ILE A 227 -0.33 -19.91 -11.26
C ILE A 227 -0.58 -20.32 -9.80
N PHE A 228 -1.68 -19.85 -9.22
CA PHE A 228 -2.04 -20.14 -7.84
C PHE A 228 -3.52 -20.50 -7.74
N VAL A 229 -3.81 -21.72 -7.32
CA VAL A 229 -5.18 -22.22 -7.10
C VAL A 229 -5.32 -22.75 -5.68
N GLN A 230 -6.54 -22.72 -5.15
CA GLN A 230 -6.92 -23.46 -3.97
C GLN A 230 -7.78 -24.65 -4.39
N VAL A 231 -7.61 -25.78 -3.69
CA VAL A 231 -8.38 -27.01 -3.87
C VAL A 231 -8.92 -27.48 -2.52
N ARG A 232 -10.06 -28.17 -2.53
CA ARG A 232 -10.60 -28.79 -1.31
C ARG A 232 -9.75 -29.93 -0.79
N VAL A 233 -9.73 -30.09 0.54
CA VAL A 233 -9.03 -31.15 1.26
C VAL A 233 -9.40 -32.55 0.75
N ARG A 234 -10.69 -32.80 0.47
CA ARG A 234 -11.17 -34.11 -0.03
C ARG A 234 -10.47 -34.58 -1.31
N ILE A 235 -10.04 -33.64 -2.16
CA ILE A 235 -9.35 -33.95 -3.41
C ILE A 235 -7.90 -34.38 -3.12
N VAL A 236 -7.27 -33.68 -2.20
CA VAL A 236 -5.87 -33.89 -1.80
C VAL A 236 -5.71 -35.15 -0.94
N GLU A 237 -6.69 -35.49 -0.11
CA GLU A 237 -6.67 -36.72 0.70
C GLU A 237 -6.56 -37.98 -0.16
N GLU A 238 -7.22 -38.01 -1.32
CA GLU A 238 -7.09 -39.10 -2.28
C GLU A 238 -5.62 -39.27 -2.69
N TRP A 239 -4.94 -38.17 -3.03
CA TRP A 239 -3.54 -38.19 -3.45
C TRP A 239 -2.59 -38.63 -2.33
N LEU A 240 -2.80 -38.09 -1.12
CA LEU A 240 -1.99 -38.42 0.05
C LEU A 240 -2.18 -39.87 0.49
N SER A 241 -3.40 -40.41 0.39
CA SER A 241 -3.68 -41.80 0.73
C SER A 241 -2.89 -42.79 -0.13
N ARG A 242 -2.66 -42.47 -1.42
CA ARG A 242 -1.80 -43.26 -2.31
C ARG A 242 -0.33 -43.22 -1.92
N ALA A 243 0.09 -42.17 -1.21
CA ALA A 243 1.40 -42.07 -0.59
C ALA A 243 1.45 -42.69 0.83
N GLY A 244 0.36 -43.29 1.32
CA GLY A 244 0.26 -43.82 2.68
C GLY A 244 0.27 -42.73 3.76
N LYS A 245 -0.20 -41.52 3.43
CA LYS A 245 -0.22 -40.35 4.33
C LYS A 245 -1.64 -39.82 4.50
N LYS A 246 -1.88 -39.12 5.61
CA LYS A 246 -3.09 -38.32 5.85
C LYS A 246 -2.69 -36.87 6.10
N LEU A 247 -3.48 -35.92 5.62
CA LEU A 247 -3.18 -34.49 5.77
C LEU A 247 -3.10 -34.09 7.25
N GLU A 248 -4.04 -34.56 8.06
CA GLU A 248 -4.09 -34.33 9.51
C GLU A 248 -2.81 -34.83 10.22
N ASP A 249 -2.37 -36.06 9.91
CA ASP A 249 -1.15 -36.62 10.50
C ASP A 249 0.11 -35.83 10.10
N LEU A 250 0.17 -35.35 8.86
CA LEU A 250 1.27 -34.52 8.37
C LEU A 250 1.29 -33.16 9.09
N GLN A 251 0.14 -32.51 9.19
CA GLN A 251 -0.02 -31.23 9.88
C GLN A 251 0.36 -31.35 11.36
N ALA A 252 -0.19 -32.34 12.06
CA ALA A 252 0.13 -32.60 13.46
C ALA A 252 1.62 -32.91 13.69
N ALA A 253 2.26 -33.63 12.76
CA ALA A 253 3.69 -33.89 12.82
C ALA A 253 4.52 -32.60 12.61
N ILE A 254 4.15 -31.75 11.65
CA ILE A 254 4.80 -30.44 11.43
C ILE A 254 4.68 -29.59 12.69
N ASP A 255 3.48 -29.47 13.26
CA ASP A 255 3.23 -28.61 14.43
C ASP A 255 3.92 -29.14 15.69
N ARG A 256 3.95 -30.46 15.89
CA ARG A 256 4.63 -31.07 17.04
C ARG A 256 6.15 -30.93 16.94
N GLU A 257 6.71 -31.17 15.76
CA GLU A 257 8.16 -31.33 15.59
C GLU A 257 8.86 -30.06 15.11
N LEU A 258 8.09 -29.09 14.59
CA LEU A 258 8.60 -27.91 13.86
C LEU A 258 9.61 -28.30 12.79
N LYS A 259 9.29 -29.38 12.06
CA LYS A 259 10.12 -29.92 10.99
C LYS A 259 9.30 -30.14 9.72
N PRO A 260 9.88 -29.87 8.54
CA PRO A 260 9.27 -30.19 7.26
C PRO A 260 8.85 -31.66 7.17
N GLN A 261 7.63 -31.89 6.72
CA GLN A 261 7.11 -33.22 6.36
C GLN A 261 6.90 -33.29 4.84
N SER A 262 7.86 -32.76 4.09
CA SER A 262 7.77 -32.56 2.64
C SER A 262 8.24 -33.80 1.85
N PHE A 263 7.54 -34.13 0.76
CA PHE A 263 7.84 -35.31 -0.07
C PHE A 263 7.20 -35.20 -1.47
N PRO A 264 7.75 -35.88 -2.49
CA PRO A 264 7.08 -36.03 -3.77
C PRO A 264 5.84 -36.93 -3.63
N LEU A 265 4.72 -36.54 -4.24
CA LEU A 265 3.56 -37.44 -4.36
C LEU A 265 3.87 -38.57 -5.37
N PRO A 266 3.05 -39.64 -5.42
CA PRO A 266 3.30 -40.78 -6.29
C PRO A 266 3.53 -40.36 -7.74
N GLY A 267 4.51 -40.95 -8.43
CA GLY A 267 4.86 -40.58 -9.80
C GLY A 267 3.76 -40.82 -10.83
N SER A 268 2.70 -41.55 -10.46
CA SER A 268 1.49 -41.70 -11.26
C SER A 268 0.52 -40.52 -11.16
N LEU A 269 0.78 -39.56 -10.28
CA LEU A 269 0.01 -38.32 -10.11
C LEU A 269 0.66 -37.17 -10.89
N GLU A 270 -0.10 -36.61 -11.81
CA GLU A 270 0.20 -35.36 -12.51
C GLU A 270 -1.03 -34.44 -12.42
N ALA A 271 -0.80 -33.13 -12.42
CA ALA A 271 -1.88 -32.14 -12.52
C ALA A 271 -1.63 -31.16 -13.67
N SER A 272 -2.69 -30.70 -14.29
CA SER A 272 -2.69 -29.66 -15.32
C SER A 272 -3.70 -28.57 -14.94
N ILE A 273 -3.22 -27.35 -14.79
CA ILE A 273 -4.00 -26.20 -14.34
C ILE A 273 -3.99 -25.14 -15.44
N GLY A 274 -5.16 -24.64 -15.80
CA GLY A 274 -5.34 -23.42 -16.57
C GLY A 274 -5.97 -22.35 -15.70
N ALA A 275 -5.28 -21.21 -15.55
CA ALA A 275 -5.81 -20.03 -14.90
C ALA A 275 -6.13 -18.98 -15.98
N ASP A 276 -7.40 -18.65 -16.11
CA ASP A 276 -7.91 -17.63 -17.03
C ASP A 276 -8.59 -16.54 -16.18
N ILE A 277 -7.85 -15.45 -15.95
CA ILE A 277 -8.32 -14.33 -15.13
C ILE A 277 -8.49 -13.13 -16.04
N GLU A 278 -9.75 -12.76 -16.25
CA GLU A 278 -10.13 -11.59 -17.01
C GLU A 278 -10.15 -10.38 -16.08
N ARG A 279 -9.20 -9.47 -16.26
CA ARG A 279 -9.10 -8.24 -15.47
C ARG A 279 -9.84 -7.11 -16.20
N GLU A 280 -10.81 -6.51 -15.53
CA GLU A 280 -11.47 -5.31 -16.04
C GLU A 280 -10.63 -4.10 -15.69
N VAL A 281 -10.06 -3.48 -16.73
CA VAL A 281 -9.30 -2.23 -16.60
C VAL A 281 -10.21 -1.08 -17.00
N ARG A 282 -10.37 -0.10 -16.12
CA ARG A 282 -11.08 1.15 -16.42
C ARG A 282 -10.16 2.34 -16.25
N THR A 283 -10.48 3.43 -16.93
CA THR A 283 -9.87 4.73 -16.67
C THR A 283 -10.50 5.34 -15.44
N VAL A 284 -9.67 5.75 -14.48
CA VAL A 284 -10.02 6.57 -13.32
C VAL A 284 -9.13 7.82 -13.29
N HIS A 285 -9.38 8.74 -12.37
CA HIS A 285 -8.74 10.05 -12.39
C HIS A 285 -8.07 10.38 -11.06
N ASN A 286 -6.81 10.83 -11.09
CA ASN A 286 -6.36 11.73 -10.03
C ASN A 286 -6.95 13.12 -10.30
N VAL A 287 -7.20 13.91 -9.25
CA VAL A 287 -7.67 15.30 -9.38
C VAL A 287 -6.61 16.23 -8.83
N ALA A 288 -6.21 17.26 -9.57
CA ALA A 288 -5.24 18.22 -9.07
C ALA A 288 -5.41 19.63 -9.63
N GLY A 289 -5.13 20.61 -8.79
CA GLY A 289 -5.16 22.04 -9.11
C GLY A 289 -3.89 22.74 -8.65
N TYR A 290 -3.37 23.65 -9.48
CA TYR A 290 -2.09 24.32 -9.25
C TYR A 290 -2.26 25.80 -8.91
N LEU A 291 -1.70 26.20 -7.77
CA LEU A 291 -1.50 27.59 -7.36
C LEU A 291 -0.07 28.01 -7.67
N ALA A 292 0.11 28.90 -8.65
CA ALA A 292 1.43 29.28 -9.14
C ALA A 292 2.22 30.16 -8.15
N GLY A 293 3.49 29.81 -7.94
CA GLY A 293 4.47 30.63 -7.22
C GLY A 293 5.19 31.65 -8.11
N GLU A 294 6.14 32.37 -7.52
CA GLU A 294 7.12 33.20 -8.23
C GLU A 294 8.19 32.36 -8.95
N THR A 295 8.50 31.19 -8.41
CA THR A 295 9.45 30.20 -8.96
C THR A 295 8.69 28.98 -9.52
N PRO A 296 9.35 28.12 -10.33
CA PRO A 296 8.74 26.85 -10.77
C PRO A 296 8.61 25.82 -9.64
N GLU A 297 9.37 25.97 -8.55
CA GLU A 297 9.33 25.04 -7.41
C GLU A 297 7.95 25.04 -6.73
N TYR A 298 7.52 23.87 -6.22
CA TYR A 298 6.22 23.73 -5.57
C TYR A 298 6.19 22.69 -4.45
N VAL A 299 5.24 22.84 -3.53
CA VAL A 299 4.88 21.85 -2.51
C VAL A 299 3.60 21.13 -2.95
N VAL A 300 3.55 19.81 -2.80
CA VAL A 300 2.32 19.04 -2.96
C VAL A 300 1.57 18.98 -1.62
N ILE A 301 0.27 19.22 -1.64
CA ILE A 301 -0.64 18.86 -0.53
C ILE A 301 -1.61 17.81 -1.07
N GLY A 302 -1.54 16.60 -0.52
CA GLY A 302 -2.18 15.41 -1.05
C GLY A 302 -3.07 14.67 -0.05
N ALA A 303 -4.07 13.97 -0.57
CA ALA A 303 -4.87 12.96 0.13
C ALA A 303 -5.46 12.00 -0.92
N HIS A 304 -5.81 10.76 -0.58
CA HIS A 304 -6.68 9.97 -1.47
C HIS A 304 -8.15 10.33 -1.25
N TYR A 305 -8.98 10.07 -2.25
CA TYR A 305 -10.40 10.37 -2.20
C TYR A 305 -11.29 9.15 -2.50
N ASP A 306 -10.72 8.03 -2.96
CA ASP A 306 -11.42 6.75 -3.00
C ASP A 306 -11.62 6.16 -1.61
N HIS A 307 -12.58 5.24 -1.51
CA HIS A 307 -12.77 4.38 -0.34
C HIS A 307 -13.38 3.03 -0.79
N LEU A 308 -13.80 2.18 0.13
CA LEU A 308 -14.17 0.78 -0.13
C LEU A 308 -15.50 0.54 -0.86
N GLY A 309 -16.28 1.57 -1.18
CA GLY A 309 -17.58 1.42 -1.86
C GLY A 309 -18.57 0.61 -1.02
N LEU A 310 -18.86 -0.62 -1.46
CA LEU A 310 -19.74 -1.56 -0.75
C LEU A 310 -18.99 -2.55 0.17
N GLY A 311 -17.70 -2.35 0.39
CA GLY A 311 -16.90 -3.10 1.37
C GLY A 311 -16.56 -4.53 0.96
N GLU A 312 -16.36 -4.79 -0.33
CA GLU A 312 -16.03 -6.14 -0.82
C GLU A 312 -14.62 -6.58 -0.41
N GLN A 313 -13.62 -5.74 -0.70
CA GLN A 313 -12.22 -5.95 -0.33
C GLN A 313 -11.85 -5.05 0.85
N PHE A 314 -10.93 -5.51 1.70
CA PHE A 314 -10.35 -4.77 2.84
C PHE A 314 -11.32 -4.27 3.92
N SER A 315 -12.62 -4.59 3.83
CA SER A 315 -13.60 -4.25 4.87
C SER A 315 -13.28 -4.96 6.19
N MET A 316 -13.35 -4.20 7.29
CA MET A 316 -13.22 -4.70 8.65
C MET A 316 -14.56 -5.16 9.24
N ALA A 317 -15.63 -5.16 8.44
CA ALA A 317 -16.97 -5.65 8.77
C ALA A 317 -17.46 -6.66 7.71
N PRO A 318 -16.84 -7.87 7.62
CA PRO A 318 -17.14 -8.83 6.54
C PRO A 318 -18.58 -9.34 6.52
N ALA A 319 -19.32 -9.25 7.63
CA ALA A 319 -20.75 -9.57 7.70
C ALA A 319 -21.64 -8.47 7.07
N GLU A 320 -21.07 -7.31 6.75
CA GLU A 320 -21.75 -6.12 6.23
C GLU A 320 -21.32 -5.76 4.80
N VAL A 321 -20.62 -6.67 4.11
CA VAL A 321 -20.34 -6.58 2.67
C VAL A 321 -21.65 -6.36 1.91
N GLY A 322 -21.64 -5.41 0.97
CA GLY A 322 -22.83 -4.96 0.25
C GLY A 322 -23.47 -3.70 0.84
N LYS A 323 -23.09 -3.30 2.07
CA LYS A 323 -23.48 -1.99 2.63
C LYS A 323 -22.48 -0.92 2.22
N VAL A 324 -22.98 0.31 2.07
CA VAL A 324 -22.13 1.48 1.81
C VAL A 324 -21.15 1.65 2.97
N HIS A 325 -19.87 1.74 2.63
CA HIS A 325 -18.78 2.16 3.51
C HIS A 325 -18.54 3.64 3.22
N PRO A 326 -19.00 4.58 4.07
CA PRO A 326 -19.00 6.00 3.71
C PRO A 326 -17.60 6.62 3.69
N GLY A 327 -16.67 6.10 4.50
CA GLY A 327 -15.30 6.59 4.55
C GLY A 327 -15.19 8.05 4.97
N ALA A 328 -15.83 8.40 6.08
CA ALA A 328 -15.85 9.78 6.58
C ALA A 328 -14.49 10.23 7.12
N ASP A 329 -13.83 9.39 7.92
CA ASP A 329 -12.45 9.67 8.30
C ASP A 329 -11.49 9.16 7.24
N ASP A 330 -11.71 7.95 6.72
CA ASP A 330 -10.88 7.32 5.70
C ASP A 330 -11.58 7.31 4.31
N ASN A 331 -11.31 8.25 3.41
CA ASN A 331 -10.46 9.43 3.59
C ASN A 331 -11.13 10.74 3.19
N ALA A 332 -12.45 10.86 3.40
CA ALA A 332 -13.13 12.12 3.17
C ALA A 332 -12.54 13.26 4.03
N SER A 333 -12.01 12.95 5.23
CA SER A 333 -11.36 13.91 6.12
C SER A 333 -10.10 14.54 5.51
N GLY A 334 -9.19 13.74 4.95
CA GLY A 334 -7.98 14.23 4.30
C GLY A 334 -8.29 15.06 3.05
N THR A 335 -9.20 14.55 2.20
CA THR A 335 -9.65 15.27 0.99
C THR A 335 -10.33 16.60 1.33
N ALA A 336 -11.16 16.66 2.36
CA ALA A 336 -11.75 17.90 2.86
C ALA A 336 -10.66 18.88 3.35
N GLY A 337 -9.60 18.37 3.96
CA GLY A 337 -8.42 19.15 4.35
C GLY A 337 -7.69 19.78 3.16
N VAL A 338 -7.50 19.02 2.08
CA VAL A 338 -6.92 19.53 0.82
C VAL A 338 -7.77 20.67 0.25
N LEU A 339 -9.10 20.51 0.21
CA LEU A 339 -10.02 21.54 -0.28
C LEU A 339 -9.96 22.83 0.57
N GLU A 340 -9.95 22.71 1.90
CA GLU A 340 -9.87 23.86 2.79
C GLU A 340 -8.53 24.60 2.69
N LEU A 341 -7.41 23.87 2.62
CA LEU A 341 -6.09 24.46 2.41
C LEU A 341 -5.97 25.12 1.04
N ALA A 342 -6.58 24.54 0.00
CA ALA A 342 -6.65 25.14 -1.33
C ALA A 342 -7.36 26.50 -1.30
N ARG A 343 -8.56 26.54 -0.69
CA ARG A 343 -9.33 27.77 -0.53
C ARG A 343 -8.60 28.82 0.32
N TRP A 344 -7.94 28.39 1.40
CA TRP A 344 -7.20 29.29 2.29
C TRP A 344 -5.97 29.89 1.60
N LEU A 345 -5.10 29.06 1.01
CA LEU A 345 -3.85 29.50 0.37
C LEU A 345 -4.09 30.37 -0.87
N THR A 346 -5.16 30.13 -1.63
CA THR A 346 -5.54 30.98 -2.78
C THR A 346 -5.96 32.40 -2.40
N ALA A 347 -6.41 32.61 -1.16
CA ALA A 347 -6.79 33.93 -0.65
C ALA A 347 -5.60 34.76 -0.15
N LEU A 348 -4.41 34.15 -0.01
CA LEU A 348 -3.20 34.80 0.47
C LEU A 348 -2.44 35.50 -0.68
N PRO A 349 -1.54 36.45 -0.36
CA PRO A 349 -0.59 36.97 -1.34
C PRO A 349 0.18 35.85 -2.03
N LYS A 350 0.67 36.12 -3.24
CA LYS A 350 1.48 35.15 -3.99
C LYS A 350 2.75 34.79 -3.20
N GLN A 351 3.03 33.49 -3.10
CA GLN A 351 4.19 32.95 -2.38
C GLN A 351 5.36 32.69 -3.34
N LYS A 352 6.58 32.51 -2.81
CA LYS A 352 7.76 32.23 -3.66
C LYS A 352 7.59 30.93 -4.46
N ARG A 353 7.27 29.83 -3.79
CA ARG A 353 6.96 28.53 -4.41
C ARG A 353 5.46 28.38 -4.64
N GLY A 354 5.10 27.56 -5.62
CA GLY A 354 3.70 27.18 -5.88
C GLY A 354 3.21 26.08 -4.95
N VAL A 355 1.91 25.79 -5.04
CA VAL A 355 1.27 24.66 -4.36
C VAL A 355 0.51 23.85 -5.38
N LEU A 356 0.72 22.54 -5.37
CA LEU A 356 -0.07 21.59 -6.12
C LEU A 356 -0.98 20.83 -5.14
N PHE A 357 -2.27 21.07 -5.24
CA PHE A 357 -3.28 20.33 -4.47
C PHE A 357 -3.64 19.08 -5.28
N ALA A 358 -3.51 17.89 -4.69
CA ALA A 358 -3.77 16.63 -5.36
C ALA A 358 -4.68 15.72 -4.53
N SER A 359 -5.63 15.08 -5.20
CA SER A 359 -6.49 14.05 -4.64
C SER A 359 -6.32 12.77 -5.47
N PHE A 360 -5.84 11.70 -4.85
CA PHE A 360 -5.48 10.45 -5.54
C PHE A 360 -6.61 9.42 -5.50
N ALA A 361 -6.73 8.63 -6.57
CA ALA A 361 -7.64 7.48 -6.63
C ALA A 361 -6.89 6.15 -6.51
N GLY A 362 -7.55 5.10 -6.05
CA GLY A 362 -7.02 3.75 -5.99
C GLY A 362 -5.96 3.54 -4.90
N GLU A 363 -5.99 4.34 -3.83
CA GLU A 363 -5.12 4.15 -2.67
C GLU A 363 -5.45 2.81 -2.00
N GLU A 364 -6.74 2.54 -1.82
CA GLU A 364 -7.30 1.35 -1.14
C GLU A 364 -6.93 0.03 -1.84
N LEU A 365 -6.54 0.12 -3.12
CA LEU A 365 -6.07 -0.99 -3.95
C LEU A 365 -4.54 -1.07 -4.04
N GLY A 366 -3.83 -0.26 -3.27
CA GLY A 366 -2.36 -0.25 -3.18
C GLY A 366 -1.70 0.97 -3.85
N LEU A 367 -2.12 2.19 -3.49
CA LEU A 367 -1.48 3.46 -3.88
C LEU A 367 -1.45 3.73 -5.40
N LEU A 368 -2.43 3.23 -6.15
CA LEU A 368 -2.35 3.19 -7.62
C LEU A 368 -2.27 4.59 -8.25
N GLY A 369 -3.05 5.55 -7.73
CA GLY A 369 -3.12 6.92 -8.24
C GLY A 369 -1.89 7.75 -7.95
N SER A 370 -1.44 7.85 -6.69
CA SER A 370 -0.24 8.61 -6.33
C SER A 370 1.02 8.04 -6.97
N ARG A 371 1.05 6.74 -7.20
CA ARG A 371 2.12 6.09 -7.93
C ARG A 371 2.13 6.44 -9.41
N TYR A 372 0.97 6.34 -10.08
CA TYR A 372 0.85 6.79 -11.46
C TYR A 372 1.27 8.25 -11.58
N TRP A 373 0.89 9.08 -10.60
CA TRP A 373 1.28 10.48 -10.54
C TRP A 373 2.79 10.67 -10.56
N VAL A 374 3.54 10.02 -9.67
CA VAL A 374 4.99 10.21 -9.59
C VAL A 374 5.76 9.55 -10.75
N ASP A 375 5.16 8.57 -11.43
CA ASP A 375 5.75 7.92 -12.61
C ASP A 375 5.46 8.65 -13.92
N GLN A 376 4.31 9.31 -14.00
CA GLN A 376 3.85 10.08 -15.16
C GLN A 376 3.46 11.49 -14.70
N PRO A 377 4.41 12.28 -14.17
CA PRO A 377 4.08 13.50 -13.46
C PRO A 377 3.61 14.58 -14.46
N PRO A 378 2.41 15.17 -14.25
CA PRO A 378 1.86 16.17 -15.18
C PRO A 378 2.56 17.54 -15.04
N ILE A 379 3.34 17.71 -13.97
CA ILE A 379 4.24 18.82 -13.72
C ILE A 379 5.59 18.20 -13.33
N ARG A 380 6.71 18.80 -13.75
CA ARG A 380 8.06 18.29 -13.50
C ARG A 380 8.29 17.96 -12.03
N LEU A 381 8.50 16.68 -11.74
CA LEU A 381 8.67 16.20 -10.36
C LEU A 381 9.94 16.74 -9.69
N GLU A 382 10.97 17.09 -10.47
CA GLU A 382 12.21 17.69 -9.95
C GLU A 382 11.96 19.04 -9.25
N ASP A 383 10.91 19.76 -9.65
CA ASP A 383 10.50 21.04 -9.06
C ASP A 383 9.65 20.85 -7.79
N CYS A 384 9.23 19.61 -7.47
CA CYS A 384 8.54 19.27 -6.23
C CYS A 384 9.52 19.28 -5.05
N VAL A 385 9.36 20.23 -4.12
CA VAL A 385 10.28 20.40 -2.98
C VAL A 385 9.90 19.59 -1.75
N ALA A 386 8.61 19.27 -1.61
CA ALA A 386 8.05 18.48 -0.52
C ALA A 386 6.64 18.02 -0.86
N MET A 387 6.20 16.94 -0.22
CA MET A 387 4.81 16.51 -0.23
C MET A 387 4.26 16.41 1.20
N ILE A 388 3.10 17.03 1.43
CA ILE A 388 2.35 16.93 2.68
C ILE A 388 1.15 16.03 2.39
N ASN A 389 1.09 14.87 3.04
CA ASN A 389 -0.01 13.93 2.93
C ASN A 389 -0.96 14.06 4.12
N LEU A 390 -2.25 14.10 3.83
CA LEU A 390 -3.34 14.17 4.80
C LEU A 390 -4.20 12.92 4.65
N ASP A 391 -4.24 12.10 5.70
CA ASP A 391 -5.06 10.89 5.74
C ASP A 391 -5.65 10.73 7.12
N MET A 392 -6.94 10.38 7.20
CA MET A 392 -7.65 10.15 8.46
C MET A 392 -7.33 11.22 9.51
N ILE A 393 -7.56 12.48 9.16
CA ILE A 393 -7.24 13.65 10.00
C ILE A 393 -8.44 14.13 10.82
N GLY A 394 -9.59 13.49 10.68
CA GLY A 394 -10.86 13.91 11.27
C GLY A 394 -11.13 13.35 12.66
N ARG A 395 -10.30 12.44 13.19
CA ARG A 395 -10.56 11.71 14.44
C ARG A 395 -9.55 11.99 15.55
N LEU A 396 -8.95 13.19 15.54
CA LEU A 396 -8.02 13.66 16.57
C LEU A 396 -8.60 13.48 17.98
N ARG A 397 -7.78 12.91 18.88
CA ARG A 397 -8.05 12.76 20.30
C ARG A 397 -6.94 13.43 21.11
N ASP A 398 -7.32 14.22 22.11
CA ASP A 398 -6.41 14.89 23.03
C ASP A 398 -5.30 15.72 22.36
N GLY A 399 -5.59 16.29 21.18
CA GLY A 399 -4.62 17.07 20.38
C GLY A 399 -3.45 16.24 19.84
N LYS A 400 -3.48 14.91 19.96
CA LYS A 400 -2.42 14.03 19.47
C LYS A 400 -2.52 13.83 17.96
N VAL A 401 -1.41 13.99 17.26
CA VAL A 401 -1.30 13.81 15.80
C VAL A 401 -0.08 12.96 15.51
N TYR A 402 -0.26 11.86 14.79
CA TYR A 402 0.85 11.06 14.27
C TYR A 402 1.43 11.78 13.05
N VAL A 403 2.76 11.95 13.06
CA VAL A 403 3.47 12.60 11.94
C VAL A 403 4.55 11.68 11.40
N GLY A 404 4.31 11.13 10.21
CA GLY A 404 5.27 10.29 9.50
C GLY A 404 6.19 11.09 8.57
N GLY A 405 7.37 10.56 8.26
CA GLY A 405 8.29 11.14 7.28
C GLY A 405 9.05 12.38 7.76
N ALA A 406 8.93 12.78 9.03
CA ALA A 406 9.60 13.96 9.59
C ALA A 406 11.14 13.90 9.45
N ASP A 407 11.72 12.72 9.29
CA ASP A 407 13.15 12.53 9.02
C ASP A 407 13.55 12.60 7.54
N SER A 408 12.58 12.60 6.62
CA SER A 408 12.86 12.55 5.18
C SER A 408 13.39 13.86 4.61
N GLY A 409 13.14 14.99 5.30
CA GLY A 409 13.49 16.33 4.86
C GLY A 409 14.26 17.13 5.91
N GLU A 410 15.30 17.83 5.48
CA GLU A 410 16.05 18.74 6.36
C GLU A 410 15.14 19.80 6.98
N GLY A 411 15.17 19.91 8.31
CA GLY A 411 14.40 20.89 9.06
C GLY A 411 12.95 20.49 9.38
N PHE A 412 12.47 19.32 8.92
CA PHE A 412 11.07 18.91 9.09
C PHE A 412 10.70 18.62 10.55
N ARG A 413 11.54 17.91 11.30
CA ARG A 413 11.35 17.67 12.74
C ARG A 413 11.24 18.99 13.52
N GLU A 414 12.15 19.92 13.26
CA GLU A 414 12.17 21.24 13.89
C GLU A 414 10.93 22.05 13.53
N LEU A 415 10.49 21.96 12.26
CA LEU A 415 9.31 22.64 11.78
C LEU A 415 8.04 22.13 12.47
N VAL A 416 7.88 20.81 12.57
CA VAL A 416 6.77 20.15 13.28
C VAL A 416 6.78 20.52 14.76
N ALA A 417 7.92 20.35 15.44
CA ALA A 417 8.07 20.64 16.87
C ALA A 417 7.82 22.11 17.21
N ARG A 418 8.09 23.03 16.27
CA ARG A 418 7.87 24.47 16.46
C ARG A 418 6.44 24.92 16.19
N LEU A 419 5.72 24.26 15.28
CA LEU A 419 4.42 24.75 14.81
C LEU A 419 3.23 24.04 15.47
N LEU A 420 3.26 22.72 15.62
CA LEU A 420 2.12 21.98 16.17
C LEU A 420 1.71 22.44 17.58
N PRO A 421 2.65 22.67 18.53
CA PRO A 421 2.29 23.13 19.86
C PRO A 421 1.58 24.49 19.91
N LYS A 422 1.75 25.36 18.90
CA LYS A 422 1.04 26.64 18.81
C LYS A 422 -0.46 26.47 18.60
N HIS A 423 -0.87 25.32 18.06
CA HIS A 423 -2.25 24.94 17.77
C HIS A 423 -2.77 23.92 18.80
N ASN A 424 -2.10 23.80 19.97
CA ASN A 424 -2.40 22.81 21.01
C ASN A 424 -2.32 21.36 20.50
N LEU A 425 -1.45 21.10 19.53
CA LEU A 425 -1.23 19.77 18.97
C LEU A 425 0.10 19.19 19.43
N THR A 426 0.10 17.89 19.70
CA THR A 426 1.30 17.14 20.06
C THR A 426 1.62 16.15 18.96
N ALA A 427 2.81 16.28 18.36
CA ALA A 427 3.31 15.36 17.36
C ALA A 427 3.77 14.04 18.01
N ASP A 428 3.29 12.92 17.48
CA ASP A 428 3.83 11.60 17.73
C ASP A 428 4.62 11.14 16.50
N LEU A 429 5.95 11.15 16.64
CA LEU A 429 6.90 10.72 15.60
C LEU A 429 7.29 9.23 15.73
N SER A 430 6.72 8.50 16.70
CA SER A 430 7.12 7.11 16.98
C SER A 430 6.45 6.08 16.05
N GLY A 431 5.59 6.52 15.14
CA GLY A 431 4.82 5.65 14.26
C GLY A 431 5.64 5.07 13.11
N SER A 432 5.34 3.83 12.73
CA SER A 432 5.96 3.10 11.60
C SER A 432 5.55 3.60 10.20
N PHE A 433 4.99 4.81 10.12
CA PHE A 433 4.43 5.40 8.91
C PHE A 433 5.50 5.94 7.93
N GLU A 434 6.77 5.79 8.29
CA GLU A 434 7.93 6.21 7.52
C GLU A 434 8.16 5.41 6.21
N ALA A 435 7.49 4.26 6.01
CA ALA A 435 7.87 3.33 4.92
C ALA A 435 6.73 2.56 4.22
N GLY A 436 5.46 3.00 4.24
CA GLY A 436 4.45 2.37 3.38
C GLY A 436 2.99 2.32 3.86
N SER A 437 2.40 3.43 4.30
CA SER A 437 1.03 3.41 4.86
C SER A 437 0.00 4.29 4.15
N SER A 438 0.41 5.11 3.19
CA SER A 438 -0.46 6.00 2.39
C SER A 438 0.33 6.59 1.21
N ASP A 439 -0.27 7.52 0.45
CA ASP A 439 0.24 8.09 -0.80
C ASP A 439 1.63 8.75 -0.71
N HIS A 440 2.06 9.22 0.46
CA HIS A 440 3.41 9.78 0.65
C HIS A 440 4.51 8.79 0.30
N THR A 441 4.22 7.49 0.38
CA THR A 441 5.14 6.41 0.00
C THR A 441 5.59 6.54 -1.46
N SER A 442 4.67 6.91 -2.36
CA SER A 442 4.96 7.11 -3.78
C SER A 442 6.00 8.23 -3.98
N PHE A 443 5.88 9.31 -3.21
CA PHE A 443 6.80 10.47 -3.26
C PHE A 443 8.17 10.18 -2.62
N LEU A 444 8.19 9.46 -1.50
CA LEU A 444 9.43 8.98 -0.89
C LEU A 444 10.24 8.13 -1.87
N SER A 445 9.57 7.32 -2.70
CA SER A 445 10.24 6.52 -3.73
C SER A 445 11.02 7.41 -4.71
N LYS A 446 10.47 8.57 -5.10
CA LYS A 446 11.14 9.52 -5.99
C LYS A 446 12.02 10.54 -5.27
N ARG A 447 12.46 10.25 -4.03
CA ARG A 447 13.32 11.12 -3.21
C ARG A 447 12.74 12.51 -2.93
N VAL A 448 11.41 12.64 -2.89
CA VAL A 448 10.73 13.86 -2.46
C VAL A 448 10.54 13.77 -0.93
N PRO A 449 10.99 14.77 -0.14
CA PRO A 449 10.71 14.81 1.30
C PRO A 449 9.21 14.87 1.57
N VAL A 450 8.75 14.15 2.59
CA VAL A 450 7.32 14.07 2.93
C VAL A 450 7.04 14.40 4.40
N LEU A 451 5.85 14.93 4.65
CA LEU A 451 5.23 14.93 5.97
C LEU A 451 3.86 14.29 5.86
N PHE A 452 3.61 13.26 6.65
CA PHE A 452 2.34 12.55 6.68
C PHE A 452 1.61 12.85 7.98
N PHE A 453 0.40 13.41 7.91
CA PHE A 453 -0.42 13.72 9.09
C PHE A 453 -1.59 12.74 9.20
N PHE A 454 -1.71 12.14 10.38
CA PHE A 454 -2.66 11.06 10.68
C PHE A 454 -3.19 11.18 12.12
N SER A 455 -4.49 10.94 12.33
CA SER A 455 -5.09 11.06 13.67
C SER A 455 -5.14 9.76 14.48
N GLY A 456 -4.79 8.63 13.87
CA GLY A 456 -4.81 7.31 14.51
C GLY A 456 -5.93 6.41 14.00
N LEU A 457 -5.75 5.10 14.11
CA LEU A 457 -6.81 4.13 13.81
C LEU A 457 -7.92 4.17 14.87
N HIS A 458 -9.13 3.78 14.48
CA HIS A 458 -10.29 3.71 15.35
C HIS A 458 -11.22 2.54 15.00
N ALA A 459 -12.15 2.21 15.90
CA ALA A 459 -13.04 1.05 15.77
C ALA A 459 -13.92 1.05 14.50
N ASP A 460 -14.18 2.23 13.93
CA ASP A 460 -14.98 2.40 12.71
C ASP A 460 -14.18 2.26 11.40
N TYR A 461 -12.85 2.11 11.47
CA TYR A 461 -11.98 2.05 10.29
C TYR A 461 -12.40 0.93 9.33
N HIS A 462 -12.55 1.24 8.03
CA HIS A 462 -12.99 0.32 6.98
C HIS A 462 -14.34 -0.37 7.29
N ARG A 463 -15.29 0.35 7.91
CA ARG A 463 -16.63 -0.16 8.23
C ARG A 463 -17.75 0.78 7.75
N PRO A 464 -18.99 0.28 7.59
CA PRO A 464 -20.16 1.13 7.32
C PRO A 464 -20.40 2.21 8.38
N SER A 465 -19.86 2.01 9.58
CA SER A 465 -19.99 2.93 10.70
C SER A 465 -19.02 4.12 10.65
N ASP A 466 -18.14 4.23 9.65
CA ASP A 466 -17.29 5.42 9.47
C ASP A 466 -18.08 6.59 8.87
N THR A 467 -18.83 7.29 9.72
CA THR A 467 -19.82 8.31 9.35
C THR A 467 -19.42 9.73 9.79
N TRP A 468 -19.89 10.75 9.06
CA TRP A 468 -19.46 12.14 9.25
C TRP A 468 -19.74 12.72 10.65
N ASP A 469 -20.76 12.22 11.37
CA ASP A 469 -21.14 12.68 12.71
C ASP A 469 -20.07 12.37 13.76
N LYS A 470 -19.13 11.50 13.43
CA LYS A 470 -18.02 11.06 14.27
C LYS A 470 -16.75 11.90 14.10
N ILE A 471 -16.76 12.87 13.18
CA ILE A 471 -15.61 13.73 12.87
C ILE A 471 -15.48 14.85 13.90
N ASN A 472 -14.28 14.97 14.46
CA ASN A 472 -13.84 16.10 15.27
C ASN A 472 -13.42 17.26 14.34
N ALA A 473 -14.41 17.95 13.76
CA ALA A 473 -14.17 19.06 12.84
C ALA A 473 -13.35 20.22 13.43
N PRO A 474 -13.56 20.64 14.70
CA PRO A 474 -12.71 21.64 15.32
C PRO A 474 -11.24 21.22 15.42
N GLY A 475 -10.98 19.97 15.85
CA GLY A 475 -9.62 19.43 15.92
C GLY A 475 -8.94 19.33 14.55
N ALA A 476 -9.67 18.89 13.52
CA ALA A 476 -9.17 18.86 12.16
C ALA A 476 -8.85 20.28 11.63
N ALA A 477 -9.70 21.27 11.91
CA ALA A 477 -9.43 22.65 11.52
C ALA A 477 -8.16 23.22 12.19
N GLU A 478 -7.92 22.96 13.48
CA GLU A 478 -6.67 23.35 14.14
C GLU A 478 -5.45 22.66 13.51
N LEU A 479 -5.55 21.37 13.18
CA LEU A 479 -4.50 20.66 12.45
C LEU A 479 -4.24 21.30 11.08
N LEU A 480 -5.28 21.63 10.32
CA LEU A 480 -5.13 22.28 9.02
C LEU A 480 -4.51 23.67 9.14
N ARG A 481 -4.76 24.45 10.22
CA ARG A 481 -4.04 25.71 10.45
C ARG A 481 -2.55 25.47 10.69
N ALA A 482 -2.20 24.47 11.49
CA ALA A 482 -0.80 24.08 11.72
C ALA A 482 -0.12 23.64 10.41
N VAL A 483 -0.79 22.81 9.61
CA VAL A 483 -0.31 22.35 8.29
C VAL A 483 -0.20 23.53 7.30
N GLY A 484 -1.13 24.47 7.33
CA GLY A 484 -1.11 25.69 6.52
C GLY A 484 0.11 26.58 6.84
N GLU A 485 0.37 26.85 8.12
CA GLU A 485 1.58 27.56 8.55
C GLU A 485 2.87 26.82 8.18
N LEU A 486 2.86 25.50 8.32
CA LEU A 486 3.98 24.65 7.92
C LEU A 486 4.24 24.76 6.42
N THR A 487 3.18 24.69 5.62
CA THR A 487 3.24 24.87 4.17
C THR A 487 3.82 26.24 3.84
N LEU A 488 3.32 27.33 4.42
CA LEU A 488 3.85 28.67 4.19
C LEU A 488 5.35 28.79 4.54
N ALA A 489 5.81 28.11 5.59
CA ALA A 489 7.22 28.07 5.92
C ALA A 489 8.05 27.37 4.82
N LEU A 490 7.56 26.24 4.29
CA LEU A 490 8.19 25.54 3.16
C LEU A 490 8.16 26.36 1.87
N LEU A 491 7.06 27.07 1.60
CA LEU A 491 6.90 27.86 0.39
C LEU A 491 7.85 29.07 0.35
N ASN A 492 8.21 29.62 1.50
CA ASN A 492 9.03 30.84 1.61
C ASN A 492 10.46 30.62 2.09
N ALA A 493 10.80 29.40 2.50
CA ALA A 493 12.14 29.04 2.91
C ALA A 493 13.17 29.46 1.83
N PRO A 494 14.32 30.04 2.23
CA PRO A 494 15.30 30.55 1.28
C PRO A 494 15.94 29.46 0.43
N GLN A 495 15.96 28.22 0.93
CA GLN A 495 16.47 27.04 0.24
C GLN A 495 15.41 25.93 0.26
N ARG A 496 15.48 25.01 -0.70
CA ARG A 496 14.59 23.83 -0.70
C ARG A 496 15.10 22.83 0.35
N PRO A 497 14.20 22.13 1.07
CA PRO A 497 14.63 21.07 1.97
C PRO A 497 15.42 20.02 1.21
N ARG A 498 16.56 19.60 1.76
CA ARG A 498 17.32 18.48 1.20
C ARG A 498 16.64 17.19 1.65
N PHE A 499 16.50 16.24 0.73
CA PHE A 499 16.06 14.90 1.08
C PHE A 499 17.18 14.21 1.86
N LEU A 500 16.89 13.84 3.11
CA LEU A 500 17.84 13.20 4.02
C LEU A 500 17.72 11.67 4.01
N GLY A 501 16.73 11.14 3.29
CA GLY A 501 16.29 9.75 3.43
C GLY A 501 15.51 9.58 4.74
N VAL A 502 14.68 8.54 4.84
CA VAL A 502 13.96 8.27 6.08
C VAL A 502 14.97 7.69 7.09
N ALA A 503 15.55 8.57 7.92
CA ALA A 503 16.26 8.14 9.12
C ALA A 503 15.23 7.42 9.97
N ALA A 504 15.48 6.14 10.27
CA ALA A 504 14.61 5.39 11.15
C ALA A 504 14.53 6.13 12.48
N ALA A 505 13.33 6.51 12.91
CA ALA A 505 13.09 6.58 14.33
C ALA A 505 13.56 5.24 14.93
N ALA A 506 14.57 5.28 15.80
CA ALA A 506 14.92 4.12 16.62
C ALA A 506 13.62 3.66 17.28
N PRO A 507 13.16 2.43 17.05
CA PRO A 507 11.89 1.99 17.58
C PRO A 507 11.99 2.06 19.11
N ALA A 508 11.12 2.86 19.72
CA ALA A 508 10.82 2.70 21.12
C ALA A 508 10.23 1.29 21.29
N GLY A 509 11.10 0.33 21.66
CA GLY A 509 10.70 -0.97 22.17
C GLY A 509 10.31 -2.06 21.17
N ARG A 510 10.69 -1.99 19.88
CA ARG A 510 10.64 -3.17 18.99
C ARG A 510 11.92 -3.28 18.17
N GLN A 511 12.86 -4.11 18.60
CA GLN A 511 13.97 -4.58 17.75
C GLN A 511 13.40 -5.02 16.39
N GLY A 512 13.73 -4.29 15.32
CA GLY A 512 13.38 -4.71 13.97
C GLY A 512 14.22 -5.93 13.60
N TYR A 513 13.63 -7.11 13.65
CA TYR A 513 14.29 -8.32 13.14
C TYR A 513 14.51 -8.21 11.63
N GLY A 514 15.73 -8.52 11.16
CA GLY A 514 16.02 -8.81 9.75
C GLY A 514 17.16 -8.02 9.11
N ALA A 515 17.64 -8.52 7.97
CA ALA A 515 18.67 -7.88 7.17
C ALA A 515 18.22 -6.54 6.55
N TRP A 516 19.16 -5.62 6.43
CA TRP A 516 18.97 -4.32 5.79
C TRP A 516 19.80 -4.23 4.51
N PHE A 517 19.13 -4.07 3.36
CA PHE A 517 19.81 -3.88 2.07
C PHE A 517 20.09 -2.41 1.76
N GLY A 518 19.19 -1.51 2.16
CA GLY A 518 19.37 -0.07 1.97
C GLY A 518 18.86 0.52 0.65
N SER A 519 18.16 -0.26 -0.18
CA SER A 519 17.40 0.28 -1.31
C SER A 519 16.02 0.76 -0.89
N VAL A 520 15.47 1.69 -1.66
CA VAL A 520 14.06 2.07 -1.65
C VAL A 520 13.45 1.46 -2.90
N PRO A 521 12.60 0.44 -2.78
CA PRO A 521 11.93 -0.15 -3.93
C PRO A 521 11.09 0.88 -4.65
N ASP A 522 11.21 0.91 -5.98
CA ASP A 522 10.18 1.43 -6.85
C ASP A 522 9.15 0.31 -6.98
N PHE A 523 7.96 0.56 -6.45
CA PHE A 523 6.97 -0.47 -6.43
C PHE A 523 6.42 -0.70 -7.85
N SER A 524 6.60 0.24 -8.80
CA SER A 524 6.07 0.25 -10.17
C SER A 524 6.36 -1.02 -10.96
N PRO A 525 5.37 -1.60 -11.67
CA PRO A 525 5.62 -2.80 -12.45
C PRO A 525 6.64 -2.45 -13.52
N HIS A 526 7.74 -3.19 -13.54
CA HIS A 526 8.78 -2.99 -14.52
C HIS A 526 9.06 -4.34 -15.21
N PRO A 527 9.07 -4.39 -16.55
CA PRO A 527 8.99 -5.65 -17.29
C PRO A 527 10.17 -6.60 -17.06
N LYS A 528 11.31 -6.07 -16.58
CA LYS A 528 12.54 -6.85 -16.38
C LYS A 528 12.87 -7.16 -14.92
N GLY A 529 12.23 -6.53 -13.94
CA GLY A 529 12.56 -6.70 -12.52
C GLY A 529 12.12 -5.54 -11.64
N MET A 530 12.61 -5.46 -10.40
CA MET A 530 12.25 -4.40 -9.45
C MET A 530 13.23 -3.22 -9.54
N ARG A 531 12.73 -2.04 -9.90
CA ARG A 531 13.56 -0.82 -9.98
C ARG A 531 13.83 -0.26 -8.59
N PHE A 532 15.03 0.25 -8.34
CA PHE A 532 15.31 1.05 -7.17
C PHE A 532 14.87 2.49 -7.43
N ALA A 533 13.88 2.95 -6.67
CA ALA A 533 13.49 4.35 -6.69
C ALA A 533 14.61 5.20 -6.06
N ASP A 534 15.27 4.64 -5.04
CA ASP A 534 16.47 5.19 -4.45
C ASP A 534 17.40 4.12 -3.85
N VAL A 535 18.65 4.50 -3.58
CA VAL A 535 19.59 3.73 -2.76
C VAL A 535 20.15 4.66 -1.68
N ARG A 536 19.89 4.32 -0.41
CA ARG A 536 20.23 5.19 0.73
C ARG A 536 21.75 5.38 0.84
N GLU A 537 22.20 6.61 0.96
CA GLU A 537 23.63 6.92 1.14
C GLU A 537 24.18 6.22 2.40
N GLY A 538 25.41 5.71 2.31
CA GLY A 538 26.05 4.93 3.38
C GLY A 538 25.49 3.51 3.60
N SER A 539 24.42 3.12 2.92
CA SER A 539 23.82 1.79 3.06
C SER A 539 24.61 0.66 2.38
N PRO A 540 24.35 -0.62 2.69
CA PRO A 540 24.97 -1.76 2.01
C PRO A 540 24.89 -1.70 0.49
N ALA A 541 23.71 -1.43 -0.06
CA ALA A 541 23.51 -1.28 -1.50
C ALA A 541 24.34 -0.13 -2.09
N HIS A 542 24.42 1.00 -1.39
CA HIS A 542 25.24 2.14 -1.82
C HIS A 542 26.73 1.82 -1.81
N GLN A 543 27.21 1.17 -0.76
CA GLN A 543 28.60 0.73 -0.64
C GLN A 543 28.99 -0.28 -1.73
N ALA A 544 28.01 -1.05 -2.23
CA ALA A 544 28.18 -1.95 -3.36
C ALA A 544 28.09 -1.26 -4.74
N GLY A 545 27.93 0.07 -4.79
CA GLY A 545 27.89 0.85 -6.03
C GLY A 545 26.53 0.88 -6.75
N LEU A 546 25.48 0.39 -6.10
CA LEU A 546 24.10 0.46 -6.59
C LEU A 546 23.55 1.88 -6.42
N ARG A 547 22.66 2.28 -7.32
CA ARG A 547 22.14 3.65 -7.39
C ARG A 547 20.64 3.66 -7.70
N ALA A 548 20.00 4.80 -7.46
CA ALA A 548 18.65 5.06 -7.95
C ALA A 548 18.57 4.81 -9.46
N GLY A 549 17.48 4.20 -9.92
CA GLY A 549 17.24 3.85 -11.32
C GLY A 549 17.75 2.47 -11.74
N ASP A 550 18.62 1.83 -10.96
CA ASP A 550 19.04 0.44 -11.20
C ASP A 550 17.83 -0.51 -11.09
N VAL A 551 17.70 -1.47 -11.98
CA VAL A 551 16.62 -2.48 -11.97
C VAL A 551 17.17 -3.79 -11.46
N LEU A 552 16.85 -4.18 -10.24
CA LEU A 552 17.18 -5.48 -9.66
C LEU A 552 16.43 -6.58 -10.41
N ILE A 553 17.19 -7.42 -11.09
CA ILE A 553 16.68 -8.58 -11.84
C ILE A 553 17.02 -9.90 -11.16
N GLU A 554 18.04 -9.90 -10.30
CA GLU A 554 18.47 -11.08 -9.55
C GLU A 554 19.02 -10.66 -8.17
N PHE A 555 18.61 -11.37 -7.13
CA PHE A 555 19.09 -11.23 -5.77
C PHE A 555 19.53 -12.60 -5.25
N ASP A 556 20.83 -12.74 -5.00
CA ASP A 556 21.50 -13.95 -4.52
C ASP A 556 21.20 -15.20 -5.36
N GLY A 557 21.32 -15.05 -6.69
CA GLY A 557 21.01 -16.11 -7.65
C GLY A 557 19.53 -16.35 -7.90
N LYS A 558 18.63 -15.60 -7.26
CA LYS A 558 17.18 -15.73 -7.38
C LYS A 558 16.57 -14.59 -8.21
N PRO A 559 15.70 -14.88 -9.20
CA PRO A 559 15.13 -13.85 -10.06
C PRO A 559 14.18 -12.93 -9.30
N VAL A 560 14.24 -11.63 -9.59
CA VAL A 560 13.37 -10.61 -9.00
C VAL A 560 12.52 -9.98 -10.11
N GLN A 561 11.20 -10.14 -10.04
CA GLN A 561 10.27 -9.55 -11.01
C GLN A 561 9.54 -8.33 -10.44
N ASN A 562 9.29 -8.32 -9.13
CA ASN A 562 8.59 -7.24 -8.45
C ASN A 562 9.07 -7.04 -7.01
N VAL A 563 8.50 -6.05 -6.33
CA VAL A 563 8.84 -5.70 -4.93
C VAL A 563 8.50 -6.79 -3.92
N TYR A 564 7.47 -7.60 -4.18
CA TYR A 564 7.11 -8.72 -3.32
C TYR A 564 8.20 -9.80 -3.34
N ASP A 565 8.78 -10.08 -4.51
CA ASP A 565 9.93 -10.98 -4.67
C ASP A 565 11.12 -10.52 -3.84
N PHE A 566 11.52 -9.26 -4.00
CA PHE A 566 12.66 -8.71 -3.26
C PHE A 566 12.41 -8.65 -1.75
N SER A 567 11.23 -8.21 -1.33
CA SER A 567 10.87 -8.13 0.10
C SER A 567 10.85 -9.50 0.75
N TYR A 568 10.37 -10.52 0.02
CA TYR A 568 10.42 -11.90 0.46
C TYR A 568 11.87 -12.40 0.59
N LEU A 569 12.68 -12.25 -0.46
CA LEU A 569 14.07 -12.72 -0.49
C LEU A 569 14.94 -12.04 0.58
N LEU A 570 14.78 -10.73 0.78
CA LEU A 570 15.55 -9.99 1.78
C LEU A 570 15.20 -10.40 3.22
N ARG A 571 13.92 -10.74 3.49
CA ARG A 571 13.47 -11.16 4.83
C ARG A 571 14.19 -12.42 5.30
N GLY A 572 14.44 -13.36 4.39
CA GLY A 572 15.14 -14.62 4.69
C GLY A 572 16.66 -14.47 4.90
N LYS A 573 17.19 -13.25 4.95
CA LYS A 573 18.62 -12.97 5.10
C LYS A 573 18.97 -12.42 6.48
N LYS A 574 20.23 -12.60 6.87
CA LYS A 574 20.75 -12.10 8.16
C LYS A 574 21.63 -10.85 7.98
N PRO A 575 21.62 -9.92 8.95
CA PRO A 575 22.63 -8.87 9.01
C PRO A 575 24.05 -9.45 8.95
N GLY A 576 24.93 -8.80 8.18
CA GLY A 576 26.31 -9.23 7.92
C GLY A 576 26.46 -10.24 6.77
N GLU A 577 25.38 -10.84 6.28
CA GLU A 577 25.42 -11.79 5.17
C GLU A 577 25.81 -11.07 3.86
N ARG A 578 26.64 -11.72 3.04
CA ARG A 578 27.02 -11.21 1.72
C ARG A 578 26.12 -11.83 0.66
N VAL A 579 25.42 -11.01 -0.10
CA VAL A 579 24.56 -11.43 -1.21
C VAL A 579 25.10 -10.92 -2.54
N SER A 580 25.00 -11.73 -3.59
CA SER A 580 25.20 -11.23 -4.95
C SER A 580 23.93 -10.54 -5.44
N VAL A 581 24.05 -9.53 -6.30
CA VAL A 581 22.90 -8.94 -6.99
C VAL A 581 23.26 -8.66 -8.43
N LYS A 582 22.27 -8.80 -9.32
CA LYS A 582 22.38 -8.34 -10.70
C LYS A 582 21.33 -7.26 -10.94
N VAL A 583 21.78 -6.12 -11.44
CA VAL A 583 20.92 -4.99 -11.76
C VAL A 583 21.13 -4.54 -13.20
N LEU A 584 20.09 -4.01 -13.83
CA LEU A 584 20.21 -3.29 -15.09
C LEU A 584 20.31 -1.79 -14.82
N ARG A 585 21.37 -1.15 -15.29
CA ARG A 585 21.51 0.31 -15.33
C ARG A 585 21.32 0.76 -16.77
N GLY A 586 20.09 1.15 -17.11
CA GLY A 586 19.71 1.28 -18.53
C GLY A 586 19.67 -0.09 -19.21
N GLU A 587 20.55 -0.32 -20.17
CA GLU A 587 20.71 -1.63 -20.84
C GLU A 587 21.91 -2.44 -20.33
N GLU A 588 22.78 -1.84 -19.52
CA GLU A 588 23.98 -2.48 -19.00
C GLU A 588 23.66 -3.38 -17.79
N LEU A 589 24.18 -4.60 -17.81
CA LEU A 589 24.11 -5.54 -16.69
C LEU A 589 25.26 -5.30 -15.71
N ILE A 590 24.93 -4.97 -14.47
CA ILE A 590 25.89 -4.75 -13.38
C ILE A 590 25.71 -5.86 -12.34
N GLU A 591 26.80 -6.52 -11.99
CA GLU A 591 26.85 -7.44 -10.85
C GLU A 591 27.52 -6.76 -9.65
N ALA A 592 26.90 -6.85 -8.49
CA ALA A 592 27.45 -6.29 -7.24
C ALA A 592 27.37 -7.31 -6.10
N ARG A 593 28.24 -7.13 -5.10
CA ARG A 593 28.19 -7.89 -3.85
C ARG A 593 27.85 -6.95 -2.72
N VAL A 594 26.77 -7.24 -2.01
CA VAL A 594 26.22 -6.39 -0.95
C VAL A 594 26.38 -7.11 0.38
N VAL A 595 27.00 -6.45 1.37
CA VAL A 595 27.08 -6.97 2.74
C VAL A 595 25.94 -6.37 3.55
N LEU A 596 24.89 -7.17 3.80
CA LEU A 596 23.65 -6.70 4.42
C LEU A 596 23.94 -6.10 5.80
N GLY A 597 23.26 -5.01 6.13
CA GLY A 597 23.34 -4.36 7.43
C GLY A 597 22.30 -4.88 8.39
N GLU A 598 22.36 -4.41 9.62
CA GLU A 598 21.27 -4.57 10.60
C GLU A 598 20.32 -3.37 10.48
N ARG A 599 19.00 -3.61 10.58
CA ARG A 599 18.03 -2.52 10.72
C ARG A 599 18.29 -1.84 12.08
N LYS A 600 18.90 -0.65 12.05
CA LYS A 600 19.12 0.18 13.22
C LYS A 600 17.88 0.95 13.62
#